data_AF-A0A355BCL1-F1
#
_entry.id   AF-A0A355BCL1-F1
#
_cell.length_a   1.000
_cell.length_b   1.000
_cell.length_c   1.000
_cell.angle_alpha   90.00
_cell.angle_beta   90.00
_cell.angle_gamma   90.00
#
_symmetry.space_group_name_H-M   'P 1'
#
loop_
_entity.id
_entity.type
_entity.pdbx_description
1 polymer ?
#
loop_
_entity_poly.entity_id
_entity_poly.type
_entity_poly.pdbx_seq_one_letter_code
_entity_poly.pdbx_strand_id
1 'polypeptide(L)'
;MNNLNSFLEAMRILLEAIFVKNGNTDKILNEVKKKRQRAEQLGLPNLINDIYNHVKCFSSNSDYMPSIISSCIRIDSKIIFELNNRQYTFNCDEGKSIRGYDQEYINTNIELIFNDNKIFALNITKDIIRDKYLGYLESNPHFTINAFKEGNWVKDFRELKKQIDIASKIRLEKQAEKQKMDYIKKLKQLKSDFDIK
;
A
#
# COMPACT_ATOMS: atom_id res chain seq x y z
N MET A 1 -5.57 -8.91 28.44
CA MET A 1 -5.52 -9.06 26.97
C MET A 1 -6.71 -9.91 26.53
N ASN A 2 -7.86 -9.32 26.14
CA ASN A 2 -9.03 -10.06 25.60
C ASN A 2 -9.97 -9.22 24.71
N ASN A 3 -9.58 -7.99 24.31
CA ASN A 3 -10.54 -7.04 23.70
C ASN A 3 -10.90 -7.33 22.24
N LEU A 4 -9.99 -7.85 21.41
CA LEU A 4 -10.26 -8.07 19.99
C LEU A 4 -11.23 -9.25 19.76
N ASN A 5 -11.02 -10.35 20.50
CA ASN A 5 -11.94 -11.48 20.48
C ASN A 5 -13.31 -11.09 21.06
N SER A 6 -13.35 -10.25 22.10
CA SER A 6 -14.63 -9.76 22.64
C SER A 6 -15.38 -8.85 21.67
N PHE A 7 -14.67 -8.05 20.87
CA PHE A 7 -15.28 -7.15 19.89
C PHE A 7 -15.80 -7.91 18.67
N LEU A 8 -15.03 -8.88 18.16
CA LEU A 8 -15.48 -9.75 17.07
C LEU A 8 -16.65 -10.64 17.51
N GLU A 9 -16.64 -11.13 18.73
CA GLU A 9 -17.75 -11.91 19.28
C GLU A 9 -18.98 -11.02 19.54
N ALA A 10 -18.81 -9.79 20.02
CA ALA A 10 -19.91 -8.82 20.15
C ALA A 10 -20.51 -8.45 18.78
N MET A 11 -19.67 -8.22 17.77
CA MET A 11 -20.08 -8.00 16.38
C MET A 11 -20.83 -9.20 15.81
N ARG A 12 -20.35 -10.42 16.09
CA ARG A 12 -20.99 -11.67 15.69
C ARG A 12 -22.37 -11.81 16.33
N ILE A 13 -22.48 -11.58 17.65
CA ILE A 13 -23.74 -11.62 18.39
C ILE A 13 -24.71 -10.54 17.89
N LEU A 14 -24.23 -9.34 17.56
CA LEU A 14 -25.07 -8.26 17.06
C LEU A 14 -25.58 -8.55 15.64
N LEU A 15 -24.75 -9.15 14.79
CA LEU A 15 -25.14 -9.64 13.46
C LEU A 15 -26.08 -10.86 13.56
N GLU A 16 -25.85 -11.78 14.49
CA GLU A 16 -26.77 -12.88 14.77
C GLU A 16 -28.12 -12.34 15.26
N ALA A 17 -28.14 -11.38 16.19
CA ALA A 17 -29.39 -10.79 16.71
C ALA A 17 -30.19 -10.01 15.66
N ILE A 18 -29.52 -9.30 14.75
CA ILE A 18 -30.17 -8.55 13.67
C ILE A 18 -30.68 -9.49 12.56
N PHE A 19 -29.97 -10.59 12.29
CA PHE A 19 -30.24 -11.43 11.12
C PHE A 19 -30.84 -12.82 11.41
N VAL A 20 -30.91 -13.30 12.66
CA VAL A 20 -31.63 -14.53 13.04
C VAL A 20 -33.14 -14.47 12.68
N LYS A 21 -33.65 -13.30 12.30
CA LYS A 21 -34.99 -13.18 11.70
C LYS A 21 -35.10 -13.61 10.22
N ASN A 22 -34.01 -13.81 9.47
CA ASN A 22 -34.05 -14.18 8.05
C ASN A 22 -32.84 -15.06 7.67
N GLY A 23 -33.05 -16.24 7.07
CA GLY A 23 -31.99 -17.18 6.59
C GLY A 23 -31.05 -16.67 5.47
N ASN A 24 -30.65 -15.40 5.53
CA ASN A 24 -29.86 -14.66 4.56
C ASN A 24 -28.44 -14.34 5.07
N THR A 25 -28.18 -14.41 6.39
CA THR A 25 -26.86 -14.09 6.99
C THR A 25 -25.76 -14.98 6.44
N ASP A 26 -25.96 -16.29 6.46
CA ASP A 26 -24.94 -17.26 6.03
C ASP A 26 -24.63 -17.13 4.55
N LYS A 27 -25.65 -16.79 3.73
CA LYS A 27 -25.48 -16.49 2.31
C LYS A 27 -24.60 -15.25 2.12
N ILE A 28 -24.91 -14.17 2.83
CA ILE A 28 -24.13 -12.92 2.77
C ILE A 28 -22.70 -13.15 3.26
N LEU A 29 -22.49 -13.85 4.37
CA LEU A 29 -21.16 -14.15 4.90
C LEU A 29 -20.34 -14.99 3.92
N ASN A 30 -20.96 -15.99 3.29
CA ASN A 30 -20.30 -16.81 2.27
C ASN A 30 -19.94 -16.00 1.02
N GLU A 31 -20.80 -15.09 0.57
CA GLU A 31 -20.48 -14.19 -0.54
C GLU A 31 -19.33 -13.23 -0.19
N VAL A 32 -19.30 -12.68 1.02
CA VAL A 32 -18.21 -11.83 1.50
C VAL A 32 -16.89 -12.62 1.54
N LYS A 33 -16.90 -13.85 2.07
CA LYS A 33 -15.72 -14.73 2.07
C LYS A 33 -15.23 -15.01 0.65
N LYS A 34 -16.12 -15.36 -0.27
CA LYS A 34 -15.78 -15.58 -1.69
C LYS A 34 -15.16 -14.34 -2.33
N LYS A 35 -15.71 -13.15 -2.08
CA LYS A 35 -15.18 -11.89 -2.61
C LYS A 35 -13.79 -11.57 -2.04
N ARG A 36 -13.56 -11.79 -0.74
CA ARG A 36 -12.23 -11.62 -0.12
C ARG A 36 -11.20 -12.57 -0.74
N GLN A 37 -11.53 -13.86 -0.82
CA GLN A 37 -10.67 -14.86 -1.46
C GLN A 37 -10.36 -14.52 -2.91
N ARG A 38 -11.37 -14.05 -3.66
CA ARG A 38 -11.18 -13.60 -5.05
C ARG A 38 -10.19 -12.44 -5.14
N ALA A 39 -10.30 -11.45 -4.27
CA ALA A 39 -9.37 -10.32 -4.25
C ALA A 39 -7.93 -10.74 -3.88
N GLU A 40 -7.77 -11.69 -2.96
CA GLU A 40 -6.48 -12.31 -2.61
C GLU A 40 -5.88 -13.07 -3.79
N GLN A 41 -6.66 -13.91 -4.48
CA GLN A 41 -6.25 -14.62 -5.69
C GLN A 41 -5.83 -13.68 -6.82
N LEU A 42 -6.45 -12.51 -6.89
CA LEU A 42 -6.09 -11.46 -7.84
C LEU A 42 -4.83 -10.67 -7.43
N GLY A 43 -4.27 -10.93 -6.25
CA GLY A 43 -3.09 -10.27 -5.71
C GLY A 43 -3.33 -8.80 -5.32
N LEU A 44 -4.60 -8.42 -5.07
CA LEU A 44 -4.97 -7.01 -4.85
C LEU A 44 -4.36 -6.37 -3.59
N PRO A 45 -4.20 -7.08 -2.45
CA PRO A 45 -3.59 -6.47 -1.27
C PRO A 45 -2.20 -5.89 -1.52
N ASN A 46 -1.30 -6.69 -2.11
CA ASN A 46 0.04 -6.24 -2.46
C ASN A 46 0.02 -5.17 -3.54
N LEU A 47 -0.78 -5.38 -4.60
CA LEU A 47 -0.90 -4.42 -5.69
C LEU A 47 -1.32 -3.03 -5.19
N ILE A 48 -2.35 -2.95 -4.34
CA ILE A 48 -2.86 -1.69 -3.83
C ILE A 48 -1.88 -1.04 -2.86
N ASN A 49 -1.29 -1.81 -1.94
CA ASN A 49 -0.27 -1.28 -1.03
C ASN A 49 0.93 -0.70 -1.80
N ASP A 50 1.43 -1.42 -2.81
CA ASP A 50 2.54 -0.96 -3.63
C ASP A 50 2.18 0.32 -4.39
N ILE A 51 1.02 0.35 -5.05
CA ILE A 51 0.59 1.52 -5.82
C ILE A 51 0.39 2.73 -4.89
N TYR A 52 -0.26 2.57 -3.74
CA TYR A 52 -0.40 3.64 -2.75
C TYR A 52 0.96 4.22 -2.37
N ASN A 53 1.95 3.36 -2.10
CA ASN A 53 3.31 3.79 -1.73
C ASN A 53 4.06 4.55 -2.83
N HIS A 54 3.68 4.40 -4.10
CA HIS A 54 4.26 5.19 -5.19
C HIS A 54 3.44 6.46 -5.44
N VAL A 55 2.12 6.34 -5.49
CA VAL A 55 1.21 7.46 -5.76
C VAL A 55 1.32 8.57 -4.73
N LYS A 56 1.61 8.25 -3.46
CA LYS A 56 1.90 9.25 -2.42
C LYS A 56 3.06 10.18 -2.78
N CYS A 57 4.03 9.70 -3.57
CA CYS A 57 5.21 10.45 -3.99
C CYS A 57 4.98 11.25 -5.28
N PHE A 58 4.04 10.87 -6.14
CA PHE A 58 3.77 11.57 -7.40
C PHE A 58 3.35 13.02 -7.18
N SER A 59 2.55 13.27 -6.14
CA SER A 59 2.13 14.62 -5.77
C SER A 59 3.28 15.57 -5.42
N SER A 60 4.42 15.03 -4.96
CA SER A 60 5.60 15.83 -4.62
C SER A 60 6.60 15.93 -5.77
N ASN A 61 6.51 15.06 -6.77
CA ASN A 61 7.49 15.01 -7.84
C ASN A 61 6.93 14.42 -9.15
N SER A 62 6.62 15.31 -10.08
CA SER A 62 6.02 14.98 -11.38
C SER A 62 6.93 14.17 -12.29
N ASP A 63 8.25 14.27 -12.13
CA ASP A 63 9.22 13.56 -12.98
C ASP A 63 9.14 12.03 -12.84
N TYR A 64 8.46 11.57 -11.78
CA TYR A 64 8.28 10.15 -11.46
C TYR A 64 6.86 9.66 -11.74
N MET A 65 5.98 10.52 -12.27
CA MET A 65 4.60 10.18 -12.54
C MET A 65 4.49 9.40 -13.86
N PRO A 66 3.99 8.15 -13.85
CA PRO A 66 3.75 7.40 -15.08
C PRO A 66 2.81 8.15 -16.02
N SER A 67 3.05 8.06 -17.33
CA SER A 67 2.28 8.83 -18.34
C SER A 67 0.79 8.49 -18.37
N ILE A 68 0.40 7.31 -17.88
CA ILE A 68 -0.99 6.88 -17.73
C ILE A 68 -1.74 7.66 -16.63
N ILE A 69 -1.00 8.34 -15.75
CA ILE A 69 -1.53 9.27 -14.75
C ILE A 69 -1.46 10.68 -15.33
N SER A 70 -2.61 11.32 -15.53
CA SER A 70 -2.67 12.70 -16.05
C SER A 70 -2.58 13.76 -14.94
N SER A 71 -3.00 13.41 -13.72
CA SER A 71 -2.94 14.30 -12.57
C SER A 71 -2.86 13.53 -11.26
N CYS A 72 -2.21 14.12 -10.25
CA CYS A 72 -2.15 13.56 -8.90
C CYS A 72 -1.99 14.71 -7.89
N ILE A 73 -2.91 14.79 -6.93
CA ILE A 73 -2.94 15.81 -5.89
C ILE A 73 -3.12 15.13 -4.54
N ARG A 74 -2.38 15.58 -3.54
CA ARG A 74 -2.55 15.14 -2.15
C ARG A 74 -3.18 16.27 -1.33
N ILE A 75 -4.27 15.95 -0.63
CA ILE A 75 -4.98 16.84 0.30
C ILE A 75 -5.15 16.06 1.60
N ASP A 76 -4.40 16.46 2.63
CA ASP A 76 -4.36 15.76 3.92
C ASP A 76 -4.05 14.25 3.78
N SER A 77 -5.01 13.41 4.19
CA SER A 77 -4.99 11.95 4.14
C SER A 77 -5.45 11.35 2.80
N LYS A 78 -5.85 12.20 1.85
CA LYS A 78 -6.39 11.79 0.55
C LYS A 78 -5.40 12.05 -0.57
N ILE A 79 -5.31 11.10 -1.49
CA ILE A 79 -4.60 11.28 -2.76
C ILE A 79 -5.60 11.07 -3.88
N ILE A 80 -5.85 12.13 -4.63
CA ILE A 80 -6.77 12.16 -5.77
C ILE A 80 -5.91 12.13 -7.02
N PHE A 81 -6.15 11.18 -7.90
CA PHE A 81 -5.38 11.04 -9.13
C PHE A 81 -6.26 10.57 -10.27
N GLU A 82 -5.85 10.89 -11.48
CA GLU A 82 -6.55 10.50 -12.69
C GLU A 82 -5.73 9.47 -13.45
N LEU A 83 -6.29 8.28 -13.62
CA LEU A 83 -5.68 7.14 -14.30
C LEU A 83 -6.59 6.75 -15.47
N ASN A 84 -6.07 6.74 -16.71
CA ASN A 84 -6.88 6.46 -17.90
C ASN A 84 -8.16 7.32 -17.97
N ASN A 85 -8.05 8.64 -17.73
CA ASN A 85 -9.17 9.59 -17.72
C ASN A 85 -10.27 9.26 -16.68
N ARG A 86 -9.92 8.50 -15.64
CA ARG A 86 -10.82 8.17 -14.53
C ARG A 86 -10.21 8.67 -13.24
N GLN A 87 -11.00 9.42 -12.48
CA GLN A 87 -10.57 9.90 -11.18
C GLN A 87 -10.73 8.79 -10.13
N TYR A 88 -9.64 8.52 -9.42
CA TYR A 88 -9.59 7.65 -8.27
C TYR A 88 -9.16 8.46 -7.06
N THR A 89 -9.61 8.04 -5.88
CA THR A 89 -9.15 8.59 -4.61
C THR A 89 -8.67 7.47 -3.72
N PHE A 90 -7.42 7.57 -3.27
CA PHE A 90 -6.97 6.87 -2.08
C PHE A 90 -7.30 7.72 -0.86
N ASN A 91 -7.98 7.14 0.12
CA ASN A 91 -8.08 7.69 1.46
C ASN A 91 -7.29 6.78 2.40
N CYS A 92 -6.30 7.32 3.09
CA CYS A 92 -5.45 6.53 3.97
C CYS A 92 -5.49 7.08 5.40
N ASP A 93 -5.90 6.23 6.34
CA ASP A 93 -5.74 6.49 7.76
C ASP A 93 -4.53 5.70 8.26
N GLU A 94 -3.38 6.39 8.37
CA GLU A 94 -2.17 5.86 8.98
C GLU A 94 -2.41 5.87 10.50
N GLY A 95 -2.89 4.73 10.99
CA GLY A 95 -3.39 4.62 12.35
C GLY A 95 -2.33 4.81 13.41
N LYS A 96 -2.83 5.03 14.63
CA LYS A 96 -2.02 5.33 15.81
C LYS A 96 -1.17 4.13 16.20
N SER A 97 0.13 4.39 16.35
CA SER A 97 1.09 3.51 17.01
C SER A 97 0.63 3.17 18.43
N ILE A 98 0.32 1.89 18.69
CA ILE A 98 0.19 1.41 20.07
C ILE A 98 1.59 1.01 20.52
N ARG A 99 2.22 1.86 21.31
CA ARG A 99 3.56 1.63 21.86
C ARG A 99 3.49 0.75 23.11
N GLY A 100 4.03 -0.46 23.01
CA GLY A 100 4.63 -1.17 24.14
C GLY A 100 6.07 -0.69 24.36
N TYR A 101 6.73 -1.17 25.42
CA TYR A 101 8.11 -0.77 25.76
C TYR A 101 9.10 -1.01 24.60
N ASP A 102 9.03 -2.17 23.94
CA ASP A 102 9.94 -2.57 22.85
C ASP A 102 9.20 -2.96 21.55
N GLN A 103 7.87 -2.76 21.49
CA GLN A 103 7.04 -3.16 20.36
C GLN A 103 6.05 -2.07 19.99
N GLU A 104 5.95 -1.80 18.70
CA GLU A 104 5.05 -0.81 18.12
C GLU A 104 4.14 -1.50 17.09
N TYR A 105 2.83 -1.40 17.31
CA TYR A 105 1.83 -1.91 16.39
C TYR A 105 1.32 -0.77 15.53
N ILE A 106 1.53 -0.88 14.22
CA ILE A 106 1.02 0.07 13.22
C ILE A 106 -0.13 -0.58 12.48
N ASN A 107 -1.27 0.10 12.48
CA ASN A 107 -2.44 -0.29 11.72
C ASN A 107 -2.73 0.81 10.69
N THR A 108 -2.71 0.49 9.40
CA THR A 108 -2.99 1.43 8.32
C THR A 108 -4.23 0.98 7.56
N ASN A 109 -5.18 1.88 7.34
CA ASN A 109 -6.36 1.61 6.51
C ASN A 109 -6.26 2.38 5.20
N ILE A 110 -6.22 1.66 4.08
CA ILE A 110 -6.24 2.22 2.73
C ILE A 110 -7.60 1.94 2.09
N GLU A 111 -8.29 2.97 1.64
CA GLU A 111 -9.53 2.86 0.88
C GLU A 111 -9.33 3.41 -0.52
N LEU A 112 -9.77 2.66 -1.53
CA LEU A 112 -9.82 3.08 -2.92
C LEU A 112 -11.26 3.38 -3.31
N ILE A 113 -11.47 4.59 -3.82
CA ILE A 113 -12.78 5.15 -4.18
C ILE A 113 -12.78 5.49 -5.67
N PHE A 114 -13.86 5.14 -6.36
CA PHE A 114 -14.13 5.47 -7.76
C PHE A 114 -15.59 5.91 -7.89
N ASN A 115 -15.86 7.07 -8.49
CA ASN A 115 -17.21 7.67 -8.59
C ASN A 115 -17.95 7.67 -7.24
N ASP A 116 -17.33 8.20 -6.20
CA ASP A 116 -17.83 8.26 -4.82
C ASP A 116 -18.13 6.90 -4.16
N ASN A 117 -17.81 5.79 -4.84
CA ASN A 117 -18.01 4.45 -4.36
C ASN A 117 -16.69 3.84 -3.89
N LYS A 118 -16.69 3.36 -2.65
CA LYS A 118 -15.63 2.49 -2.14
C LYS A 118 -15.62 1.18 -2.95
N ILE A 119 -14.54 0.97 -3.71
CA ILE A 119 -14.34 -0.21 -4.55
C ILE A 119 -13.35 -1.19 -3.94
N PHE A 120 -12.45 -0.72 -3.07
CA PHE A 120 -11.56 -1.58 -2.31
C PHE A 120 -11.23 -0.94 -0.96
N ALA A 121 -11.06 -1.75 0.07
CA ALA A 121 -10.51 -1.30 1.35
C ALA A 121 -9.63 -2.37 1.96
N LEU A 122 -8.47 -1.95 2.44
CA LEU A 122 -7.39 -2.78 2.93
C LEU A 122 -6.96 -2.27 4.30
N ASN A 123 -6.98 -3.15 5.28
CA ASN A 123 -6.29 -2.95 6.54
C ASN A 123 -4.91 -3.62 6.46
N ILE A 124 -3.89 -2.90 6.88
CA ILE A 124 -2.50 -3.36 6.95
C ILE A 124 -2.08 -3.29 8.41
N THR A 125 -1.74 -4.42 8.98
CA THR A 125 -1.17 -4.49 10.34
C THR A 125 0.31 -4.86 10.25
N LYS A 126 1.16 -4.13 10.95
CA LYS A 126 2.61 -4.35 11.01
C LYS A 126 3.11 -4.20 12.43
N ASP A 127 4.02 -5.09 12.80
CA ASP A 127 4.69 -5.07 14.09
C ASP A 127 6.11 -4.56 13.88
N ILE A 128 6.51 -3.61 14.70
CA ILE A 128 7.86 -3.07 14.73
C ILE A 128 8.45 -3.37 16.10
N ILE A 129 9.44 -4.24 16.14
CA ILE A 129 10.17 -4.61 17.35
C ILE A 129 11.44 -3.76 17.40
N ARG A 130 11.66 -3.06 18.51
CA ARG A 130 12.94 -2.40 18.79
C ARG A 130 13.88 -3.41 19.45
N ASP A 131 14.85 -3.88 18.70
CA ASP A 131 15.95 -4.67 19.23
C ASP A 131 17.16 -3.76 19.49
N LYS A 132 17.76 -3.89 20.69
CA LYS A 132 18.88 -3.06 21.13
C LYS A 132 20.15 -3.26 20.29
N TYR A 133 20.30 -4.41 19.64
CA TYR A 133 21.48 -4.80 18.87
C TYR A 133 21.25 -4.75 17.36
N LEU A 134 20.04 -5.09 16.91
CA LEU A 134 19.66 -5.17 15.50
C LEU A 134 18.91 -3.93 14.99
N GLY A 135 18.53 -3.03 15.89
CA GLY A 135 17.72 -1.86 15.56
C GLY A 135 16.25 -2.22 15.40
N TYR A 136 15.56 -1.57 14.45
CA TYR A 136 14.15 -1.83 14.20
C TYR A 136 13.97 -3.09 13.35
N LEU A 137 13.34 -4.12 13.93
CA LEU A 137 12.91 -5.32 13.23
C LEU A 137 11.45 -5.16 12.85
N GLU A 138 11.17 -5.25 11.56
CA GLU A 138 9.84 -5.05 11.01
C GLU A 138 9.26 -6.39 10.55
N SER A 139 8.06 -6.73 11.02
CA SER A 139 7.35 -7.91 10.53
C SER A 139 6.81 -7.70 9.11
N ASN A 140 6.60 -8.81 8.40
CA ASN A 140 5.88 -8.76 7.13
C ASN A 140 4.46 -8.25 7.40
N PRO A 141 3.96 -7.30 6.59
CA PRO A 141 2.63 -6.74 6.80
C PRO A 141 1.55 -7.82 6.64
N HIS A 142 0.62 -7.87 7.59
CA HIS A 142 -0.58 -8.67 7.48
C HIS A 142 -1.69 -7.85 6.81
N PHE A 143 -2.31 -8.41 5.78
CA PHE A 143 -3.33 -7.76 4.98
C PHE A 143 -4.72 -8.29 5.31
N THR A 144 -5.70 -7.40 5.49
CA THR A 144 -7.11 -7.78 5.67
C THR A 144 -8.00 -6.96 4.75
N ILE A 145 -8.77 -7.64 3.91
CA ILE A 145 -9.65 -6.99 2.92
C ILE A 145 -11.01 -6.66 3.55
N ASN A 146 -11.26 -5.38 3.73
CA ASN A 146 -12.48 -4.85 4.33
C ASN A 146 -13.59 -4.59 3.31
N ALA A 147 -13.24 -4.30 2.06
CA ALA A 147 -14.19 -4.14 0.97
C ALA A 147 -13.57 -4.53 -0.37
N PHE A 148 -14.37 -5.09 -1.27
CA PHE A 148 -13.97 -5.38 -2.65
C PHE A 148 -15.17 -5.40 -3.59
N LYS A 149 -15.07 -4.61 -4.67
CA LYS A 149 -15.95 -4.64 -5.84
C LYS A 149 -15.08 -4.88 -7.08
N GLU A 150 -15.20 -6.06 -7.68
CA GLU A 150 -14.47 -6.40 -8.91
C GLU A 150 -14.88 -5.47 -10.05
N GLY A 151 -13.92 -5.07 -10.88
CA GLY A 151 -14.17 -4.15 -12.00
C GLY A 151 -12.94 -3.92 -12.86
N ASN A 152 -13.11 -3.15 -13.93
CA ASN A 152 -12.04 -2.88 -14.89
C ASN A 152 -10.84 -2.13 -14.28
N TRP A 153 -11.05 -1.41 -13.17
CA TRP A 153 -10.00 -0.73 -12.42
C TRP A 153 -8.84 -1.68 -12.04
N VAL A 154 -9.10 -2.98 -11.86
CA VAL A 154 -8.02 -3.95 -11.57
C VAL A 154 -7.01 -4.02 -12.70
N LYS A 155 -7.45 -3.94 -13.96
CA LYS A 155 -6.56 -3.94 -15.12
C LYS A 155 -5.79 -2.63 -15.19
N ASP A 156 -6.46 -1.50 -15.01
CA ASP A 156 -5.86 -0.17 -15.00
C ASP A 156 -4.70 -0.10 -13.98
N PHE A 157 -4.92 -0.62 -12.76
CA PHE A 157 -3.92 -0.61 -11.70
C PHE A 157 -2.77 -1.59 -11.97
N ARG A 158 -3.03 -2.74 -12.58
CA ARG A 158 -1.96 -3.67 -13.00
C ARG A 158 -1.06 -3.05 -14.07
N GLU A 159 -1.65 -2.30 -15.00
CA GLU A 159 -0.89 -1.56 -16.00
C GLU A 159 -0.05 -0.45 -15.36
N LEU A 160 -0.65 0.32 -14.46
CA LEU A 160 0.06 1.33 -13.67
C LEU A 160 1.26 0.71 -12.94
N LYS A 161 1.08 -0.42 -12.25
CA LYS A 161 2.18 -1.12 -11.56
C LYS A 161 3.32 -1.49 -12.51
N LYS A 162 3.01 -2.00 -13.71
CA LYS A 162 4.04 -2.32 -14.72
C LYS A 162 4.85 -1.10 -15.11
N GLN A 163 4.20 0.04 -15.35
CA GLN A 163 4.91 1.28 -15.69
C GLN A 163 5.79 1.77 -14.54
N ILE A 164 5.29 1.69 -13.31
CA ILE A 164 6.07 2.01 -12.10
C ILE A 164 7.32 1.13 -11.99
N ASP A 165 7.18 -0.18 -12.24
CA ASP A 165 8.30 -1.13 -12.13
C ASP A 165 9.37 -0.88 -13.20
N ILE A 166 8.94 -0.60 -14.43
CA ILE A 166 9.85 -0.23 -15.53
C ILE A 166 10.60 1.06 -15.19
N ALA A 167 9.88 2.11 -14.77
CA ALA A 167 10.48 3.39 -14.41
C ALA A 167 11.47 3.26 -13.25
N SER A 168 11.11 2.46 -12.23
CA SER A 168 11.97 2.19 -11.07
C SER A 168 13.24 1.46 -11.46
N LYS A 169 13.15 0.45 -12.35
CA LYS A 169 14.31 -0.27 -12.86
C LYS A 169 15.26 0.64 -13.63
N ILE A 170 14.74 1.42 -14.58
CA ILE A 170 15.55 2.39 -15.36
C ILE A 170 16.26 3.38 -14.42
N ARG A 171 15.58 3.83 -13.36
CA ARG A 171 16.17 4.74 -12.38
C ARG A 171 17.34 4.10 -11.63
N LEU A 172 17.17 2.86 -11.16
CA LEU A 172 18.22 2.13 -10.46
C LEU A 172 19.45 1.95 -11.34
N GLU A 173 19.26 1.63 -12.62
CA GLU A 173 20.34 1.52 -13.61
C GLU A 173 21.08 2.86 -13.81
N LYS A 174 20.34 3.96 -14.01
CA LYS A 174 20.91 5.31 -14.14
C LYS A 174 21.67 5.74 -12.87
N GLN A 175 21.15 5.41 -11.69
CA GLN A 175 21.79 5.74 -10.42
C GLN A 175 23.09 4.95 -10.23
N ALA A 176 23.10 3.66 -10.56
CA ALA A 176 24.30 2.83 -10.53
C ALA A 176 25.36 3.35 -11.52
N GLU A 177 24.95 3.77 -12.73
CA GLU A 177 25.85 4.36 -13.71
C GLU A 177 26.44 5.68 -13.21
N LYS A 178 25.62 6.57 -12.63
CA LYS A 178 26.10 7.82 -12.04
C LYS A 178 27.11 7.57 -10.93
N GLN A 179 26.82 6.65 -10.00
CA GLN A 179 27.74 6.28 -8.92
C GLN A 179 29.06 5.73 -9.46
N LYS A 180 29.02 4.90 -10.49
CA LYS A 180 30.22 4.39 -11.17
C LYS A 180 31.04 5.53 -11.77
N MET A 181 30.40 6.47 -12.46
CA MET A 181 31.09 7.62 -13.08
C MET A 181 31.68 8.57 -12.04
N ASP A 182 30.96 8.84 -10.94
CA ASP A 182 31.45 9.66 -9.84
C ASP A 182 32.63 8.98 -9.11
N TYR A 183 32.59 7.66 -8.93
CA TYR A 183 33.71 6.89 -8.40
C TYR A 183 34.94 6.96 -9.31
N ILE A 184 34.76 6.80 -10.63
CA ILE A 184 35.85 6.95 -11.61
C ILE A 184 36.46 8.36 -11.55
N LYS A 185 35.63 9.40 -11.48
CA LYS A 185 36.12 10.79 -11.32
C LYS A 185 36.91 10.96 -10.04
N LYS A 186 36.43 10.42 -8.92
CA LYS A 186 37.13 10.47 -7.63
C LYS A 186 38.46 9.72 -7.68
N LEU A 187 38.52 8.57 -8.35
CA LEU A 187 39.78 7.84 -8.56
C LEU A 187 40.76 8.61 -9.43
N LYS A 188 40.30 9.26 -10.51
CA LYS A 188 41.15 10.12 -11.34
C LYS A 188 41.71 11.30 -10.54
N GLN A 189 40.86 11.93 -9.71
CA GLN A 189 41.29 13.00 -8.82
C GLN A 189 42.34 12.52 -7.83
N LEU A 190 42.09 11.40 -7.14
CA LEU A 190 43.06 10.82 -6.20
C LEU A 190 44.38 10.43 -6.89
N LYS A 191 44.34 9.84 -8.09
CA LYS A 191 45.57 9.57 -8.85
C LYS A 191 46.37 10.84 -9.12
N SER A 192 45.68 11.92 -9.51
CA SER A 192 46.31 13.22 -9.73
C SER A 192 46.87 13.82 -8.44
N ASP A 193 46.10 13.79 -7.34
CA ASP A 193 46.48 14.41 -6.07
C ASP A 193 47.69 13.71 -5.42
N PHE A 194 47.89 12.42 -5.71
CA PHE A 194 48.99 11.61 -5.19
C PHE A 194 50.10 11.30 -6.22
N ASP A 195 50.09 11.94 -7.40
CA ASP A 195 51.05 11.71 -8.49
C ASP A 195 51.22 10.22 -8.89
N ILE A 196 50.14 9.44 -8.76
CA ILE A 196 50.12 8.02 -9.12
C ILE A 196 49.77 7.89 -10.60
N LYS A 197 50.70 7.34 -11.40
CA LYS A 197 50.48 7.04 -12.82
C LYS A 197 49.35 6.00 -13.02
#